data_AF-A0A952WHE7-F1
#
_entry.id   AF-A0A952WHE7-F1
#
_cell.length_a   1.000
_cell.length_b   1.000
_cell.length_c   1.000
_cell.angle_alpha   90.00
_cell.angle_beta   90.00
_cell.angle_gamma   90.00
#
_symmetry.space_group_name_H-M   'P 1'
#
loop_
_entity.id
_entity.type
_entity.pdbx_description
1 polymer ?
#
loop_
_entity_poly.entity_id
_entity_poly.type
_entity_poly.pdbx_seq_one_letter_code
_entity_poly.pdbx_strand_id
1 'polypeptide(L)'
;MNRIVACVLVLFAVAICRADLPPAFSDVTLDAAKKQVQGTDKVVVIKFTAEWCPPCKVMDRTTWRDDKVIEWVKSHGVALQVDVDKDQKTAMAYNIEAMPTMVMLRSGKEIARTLGYMDPTQTISWMESAATGKAVTAAPAKAKADPSDTPVLRLMSSLDKSVEEGKFTDALSIVREMFAKENASDPLRQIGLVAEVHPQLQAILKGAPDAKQAFASIRDEIENAPVEPPSIASNGPLNDWFAWNSILDDDARSLAWLEHMKGERNGAAWIDVGFAGVAPLLYRHRRAAEIAEVLPGATDALKRRHQQIVPVADGLSKPDPSAAARMWADFETLGAQIFAGNVAAKKIREANEIAETMLQFRDTPTMRVALVQECVETGVLGPGMNLWLDEAQKSGQDVGGLKKQVEALRKP
;
A
#
# COMPACT_ATOMS: atom_id res chain seq x y z
N MET A 1 9.93 20.96 -73.47
CA MET A 1 10.74 20.23 -72.46
C MET A 1 10.14 20.54 -71.10
N ASN A 2 9.24 19.67 -70.63
CA ASN A 2 8.52 19.78 -69.36
C ASN A 2 9.46 19.49 -68.19
N ARG A 3 9.44 20.33 -67.15
CA ARG A 3 9.87 19.95 -65.81
C ARG A 3 8.80 20.37 -64.81
N ILE A 4 7.89 19.44 -64.56
CA ILE A 4 6.91 19.49 -63.45
C ILE A 4 7.72 19.19 -62.18
N VAL A 5 7.85 20.18 -61.30
CA VAL A 5 8.35 19.98 -59.94
C VAL A 5 7.16 19.54 -59.09
N ALA A 6 7.10 18.25 -58.78
CA ALA A 6 6.11 17.68 -57.88
C ALA A 6 6.50 18.02 -56.43
N CYS A 7 5.80 18.97 -55.81
CA CYS A 7 5.77 19.14 -54.37
C CYS A 7 5.07 17.93 -53.74
N VAL A 8 5.85 16.93 -53.33
CA VAL A 8 5.37 15.86 -52.45
C VAL A 8 5.20 16.47 -51.06
N LEU A 9 3.97 16.89 -50.75
CA LEU A 9 3.52 17.14 -49.39
C LEU A 9 3.54 15.80 -48.65
N VAL A 10 4.64 15.53 -47.96
CA VAL A 10 4.72 14.45 -46.96
C VAL A 10 3.81 14.88 -45.81
N LEU A 11 2.57 14.42 -45.83
CA LEU A 11 1.72 14.37 -44.65
C LEU A 11 2.40 13.44 -43.64
N PHE A 12 3.24 14.01 -42.78
CA PHE A 12 3.64 13.37 -41.53
C PHE A 12 2.36 13.22 -40.71
N ALA A 13 1.69 12.07 -40.85
CA ALA A 13 0.77 11.60 -39.84
C ALA A 13 1.59 11.46 -38.56
N VAL A 14 1.42 12.41 -37.64
CA VAL A 14 1.91 12.27 -36.27
C VAL A 14 1.13 11.11 -35.66
N ALA A 15 1.65 9.90 -35.82
CA ALA A 15 1.29 8.78 -34.98
C ALA A 15 1.77 9.15 -33.57
N ILE A 16 0.87 9.76 -32.81
CA ILE A 16 1.05 9.92 -31.37
C ILE A 16 1.14 8.50 -30.83
N CYS A 17 2.35 8.03 -30.50
CA CYS A 17 2.57 6.84 -29.71
C CYS A 17 1.86 7.03 -28.36
N ARG A 18 0.60 6.60 -28.28
CA ARG A 18 -0.09 6.39 -27.01
C ARG A 18 0.44 5.08 -26.44
N ALA A 19 1.14 5.17 -25.32
CA ALA A 19 1.81 4.08 -24.64
C ALA A 19 0.90 2.87 -24.36
N ASP A 20 1.47 1.67 -24.52
CA ASP A 20 1.08 0.34 -24.01
C ASP A 20 -0.30 0.19 -23.31
N LEU A 21 -1.40 0.42 -24.03
CA LEU A 21 -2.73 0.08 -23.53
C LEU A 21 -2.84 -1.46 -23.39
N PRO A 22 -3.26 -2.00 -22.23
CA PRO A 22 -3.40 -3.44 -22.08
C PRO A 22 -4.39 -4.03 -23.12
N PRO A 23 -4.16 -5.26 -23.63
CA PRO A 23 -4.96 -5.82 -24.73
C PRO A 23 -6.45 -6.00 -24.42
N ALA A 24 -6.85 -5.99 -23.15
CA ALA A 24 -8.25 -6.04 -22.74
C ALA A 24 -9.01 -4.74 -23.08
N PHE A 25 -8.31 -3.60 -23.19
CA PHE A 25 -8.94 -2.29 -23.40
C PHE A 25 -8.96 -1.87 -24.87
N SER A 26 -10.04 -1.22 -25.25
CA SER A 26 -10.22 -0.57 -26.55
C SER A 26 -9.83 0.91 -26.47
N ASP A 27 -9.38 1.45 -27.60
CA ASP A 27 -9.00 2.85 -27.82
C ASP A 27 -10.17 3.77 -28.19
N VAL A 28 -11.40 3.25 -28.22
CA VAL A 28 -12.61 4.02 -28.53
C VAL A 28 -13.06 4.89 -27.36
N THR A 29 -13.82 5.96 -27.67
CA THR A 29 -14.44 6.80 -26.64
C THR A 29 -15.57 6.07 -25.91
N LEU A 30 -15.91 6.52 -24.70
CA LEU A 30 -17.04 5.96 -23.94
C LEU A 30 -18.37 5.99 -24.72
N ASP A 31 -18.63 7.06 -25.46
CA ASP A 31 -19.85 7.17 -26.28
C ASP A 31 -19.83 6.19 -27.46
N ALA A 32 -18.66 6.00 -28.09
CA ALA A 32 -18.49 5.00 -29.15
C ALA A 32 -18.68 3.57 -28.61
N ALA A 33 -18.11 3.24 -27.44
CA ALA A 33 -18.29 1.94 -26.78
C ALA A 33 -19.77 1.68 -26.43
N LYS A 34 -20.46 2.67 -25.85
CA LYS A 34 -21.90 2.59 -25.56
C LYS A 34 -22.73 2.33 -26.81
N LYS A 35 -22.40 3.02 -27.91
CA LYS A 35 -23.08 2.84 -29.21
C LYS A 35 -22.79 1.46 -29.80
N GLN A 36 -21.57 0.94 -29.66
CA GLN A 36 -21.18 -0.37 -30.17
C GLN A 36 -21.96 -1.52 -29.53
N VAL A 37 -22.26 -1.42 -28.23
CA VAL A 37 -23.02 -2.46 -27.51
C VAL A 37 -24.54 -2.20 -27.50
N GLN A 38 -25.00 -1.10 -28.09
CA GLN A 38 -26.40 -0.72 -28.07
C GLN A 38 -27.27 -1.77 -28.77
N GLY A 39 -28.34 -2.21 -28.10
CA GLY A 39 -29.24 -3.25 -28.62
C GLY A 39 -28.67 -4.67 -28.55
N THR A 40 -27.56 -4.88 -27.84
CA THR A 40 -26.97 -6.20 -27.56
C THR A 40 -26.95 -6.48 -26.07
N ASP A 41 -26.71 -7.74 -25.67
CA ASP A 41 -26.53 -8.13 -24.27
C ASP A 41 -25.12 -7.85 -23.73
N LYS A 42 -24.25 -7.25 -24.56
CA LYS A 42 -22.86 -6.95 -24.21
C LYS A 42 -22.77 -5.78 -23.22
N VAL A 43 -21.74 -5.83 -22.38
CA VAL A 43 -21.47 -4.81 -21.35
C VAL A 43 -20.36 -3.85 -21.78
N VAL A 44 -20.32 -2.68 -21.14
CA VAL A 44 -19.17 -1.77 -21.18
C VAL A 44 -18.50 -1.78 -19.82
N VAL A 45 -17.20 -2.11 -19.77
CA VAL A 45 -16.40 -2.04 -18.55
C VAL A 45 -15.52 -0.80 -18.62
N ILE A 46 -15.60 0.06 -17.61
CA ILE A 46 -14.83 1.30 -17.54
C ILE A 46 -13.90 1.19 -16.35
N LYS A 47 -12.59 1.31 -16.59
CA LYS A 47 -11.62 1.55 -15.53
C LYS A 47 -11.26 3.02 -15.50
N PHE A 48 -11.70 3.72 -14.46
CA PHE A 48 -11.20 5.06 -14.18
C PHE A 48 -9.80 4.96 -13.58
N THR A 49 -8.87 5.74 -14.14
CA THR A 49 -7.43 5.70 -13.86
C THR A 49 -6.85 7.11 -13.76
N ALA A 50 -5.61 7.20 -13.28
CA ALA A 50 -4.83 8.43 -13.28
C ALA A 50 -3.34 8.14 -13.38
N GLU A 51 -2.54 9.13 -13.80
CA GLU A 51 -1.08 8.99 -13.87
C GLU A 51 -0.45 8.83 -12.47
N TRP A 52 -1.03 9.48 -11.46
CA TRP A 52 -0.64 9.39 -10.05
C TRP A 52 -1.22 8.18 -9.31
N CYS A 53 -1.80 7.20 -10.02
CA CYS A 53 -2.40 6.01 -9.39
C CYS A 53 -1.50 4.76 -9.55
N PRO A 54 -0.63 4.43 -8.57
CA PRO A 54 0.18 3.20 -8.61
C PRO A 54 -0.65 1.91 -8.73
N PRO A 55 -1.74 1.70 -7.98
CA PRO A 55 -2.52 0.47 -8.09
C PRO A 55 -3.14 0.28 -9.49
N CYS A 56 -3.53 1.37 -10.17
CA CYS A 56 -4.01 1.34 -11.55
C CYS A 56 -2.95 0.79 -12.51
N LYS A 57 -1.69 1.23 -12.34
CA LYS A 57 -0.55 0.79 -13.14
C LYS A 57 -0.22 -0.67 -12.89
N VAL A 58 -0.37 -1.15 -11.64
CA VAL A 58 -0.22 -2.59 -11.32
C VAL A 58 -1.26 -3.41 -12.06
N MET A 59 -2.54 -3.07 -11.93
CA MET A 59 -3.62 -3.77 -12.64
C MET A 59 -3.43 -3.79 -14.16
N ASP A 60 -2.89 -2.73 -14.76
CA ASP A 60 -2.63 -2.69 -16.20
C ASP A 60 -1.56 -3.66 -16.67
N ARG A 61 -0.64 -4.04 -15.79
CA ARG A 61 0.43 -4.98 -16.12
C ARG A 61 0.12 -6.40 -15.71
N THR A 62 -0.76 -6.59 -14.71
CA THR A 62 -1.18 -7.89 -14.21
C THR A 62 -2.60 -8.21 -14.68
N THR A 63 -3.60 -7.69 -13.98
CA THR A 63 -5.03 -7.95 -14.15
C THR A 63 -5.53 -7.81 -15.60
N TRP A 64 -5.26 -6.68 -16.26
CA TRP A 64 -5.79 -6.40 -17.60
C TRP A 64 -4.95 -6.99 -18.75
N ARG A 65 -3.89 -7.71 -18.40
CA ARG A 65 -3.08 -8.53 -19.33
C ARG A 65 -3.30 -10.03 -19.14
N ASP A 66 -4.05 -10.43 -18.12
CA ASP A 66 -4.40 -11.83 -17.91
C ASP A 66 -5.29 -12.35 -19.05
N ASP A 67 -4.95 -13.52 -19.58
CA ASP A 67 -5.62 -14.11 -20.74
C ASP A 67 -7.12 -14.32 -20.51
N LYS A 68 -7.52 -14.72 -19.29
CA LYS A 68 -8.93 -14.95 -18.97
C LYS A 68 -9.71 -13.64 -18.89
N VAL A 69 -9.11 -12.58 -18.35
CA VAL A 69 -9.72 -11.24 -18.34
C VAL A 69 -9.90 -10.75 -19.78
N ILE A 70 -8.87 -10.89 -20.61
CA ILE A 70 -8.92 -10.49 -22.03
C ILE A 70 -10.00 -11.26 -22.79
N GLU A 71 -10.04 -12.59 -22.63
CA GLU A 71 -11.01 -13.46 -23.31
C GLU A 71 -12.45 -13.16 -22.85
N TRP A 72 -12.64 -12.94 -21.55
CA TRP A 72 -13.95 -12.57 -21.02
C TRP A 72 -14.44 -11.26 -21.63
N VAL A 73 -13.61 -10.22 -21.64
CA VAL A 73 -13.97 -8.91 -22.21
C VAL A 73 -14.31 -9.04 -23.69
N LYS A 74 -13.48 -9.74 -24.49
CA LYS A 74 -13.74 -9.96 -25.92
C LYS A 74 -15.09 -10.64 -26.18
N SER A 75 -15.45 -11.59 -25.33
CA SER A 75 -16.68 -12.38 -25.49
C SER A 75 -17.93 -11.61 -25.04
N HIS A 76 -17.83 -10.83 -23.96
CA HIS A 76 -18.98 -10.27 -23.26
C HIS A 76 -19.15 -8.76 -23.41
N GLY A 77 -18.19 -8.02 -23.96
CA GLY A 77 -18.25 -6.57 -23.90
C GLY A 77 -17.13 -5.81 -24.61
N VAL A 78 -16.98 -4.57 -24.15
CA VAL A 78 -15.87 -3.68 -24.48
C VAL A 78 -15.37 -3.08 -23.18
N ALA A 79 -14.06 -3.15 -22.93
CA ALA A 79 -13.45 -2.43 -21.82
C ALA A 79 -12.75 -1.15 -22.31
N LEU A 80 -12.80 -0.08 -21.54
CA LEU A 80 -12.05 1.15 -21.80
C LEU A 80 -11.43 1.72 -20.52
N GLN A 81 -10.40 2.55 -20.70
CA GLN A 81 -9.83 3.36 -19.63
C GLN A 81 -10.27 4.82 -19.76
N VAL A 82 -10.57 5.45 -18.63
CA VAL A 82 -10.83 6.88 -18.55
C VAL A 82 -9.86 7.49 -17.56
N ASP A 83 -8.96 8.34 -18.07
CA ASP A 83 -8.05 9.12 -17.25
C ASP A 83 -8.81 10.32 -16.66
N VAL A 84 -8.92 10.36 -15.33
CA VAL A 84 -9.74 11.35 -14.61
C VAL A 84 -9.18 12.77 -14.70
N ASP A 85 -7.89 12.94 -14.95
CA ASP A 85 -7.29 14.27 -15.11
C ASP A 85 -7.51 14.80 -16.53
N LYS A 86 -7.59 13.90 -17.52
CA LYS A 86 -7.80 14.24 -18.93
C LYS A 86 -9.27 14.36 -19.32
N ASP A 87 -10.16 13.58 -18.70
CA ASP A 87 -11.60 13.61 -18.93
C ASP A 87 -12.38 13.82 -17.62
N GLN A 88 -12.17 15.01 -17.06
CA GLN A 88 -12.81 15.44 -15.81
C GLN A 88 -14.34 15.44 -15.92
N LYS A 89 -14.88 15.77 -17.09
CA LYS A 89 -16.34 15.80 -17.31
C LYS A 89 -16.94 14.41 -17.11
N THR A 90 -16.33 13.37 -17.68
CA THR A 90 -16.78 12.00 -17.48
C THR A 90 -16.54 11.54 -16.05
N ALA A 91 -15.39 11.84 -15.46
CA ALA A 91 -15.12 11.50 -14.05
C ALA A 91 -16.19 12.08 -13.10
N MET A 92 -16.56 13.35 -13.27
CA MET A 92 -17.62 14.00 -12.50
C MET A 92 -19.00 13.35 -12.74
N ALA A 93 -19.34 13.07 -14.00
CA ALA A 93 -20.63 12.45 -14.34
C ALA A 93 -20.80 11.05 -13.73
N TYR A 94 -19.69 10.34 -13.51
CA TYR A 94 -19.65 9.03 -12.88
C TYR A 94 -19.36 9.05 -11.37
N ASN A 95 -19.21 10.24 -10.79
CA ASN A 95 -18.91 10.43 -9.37
C ASN A 95 -17.69 9.61 -8.91
N ILE A 96 -16.55 9.95 -9.48
CA ILE A 96 -15.31 9.21 -9.31
C ILE A 96 -14.41 9.95 -8.32
N GLU A 97 -14.15 9.32 -7.18
CA GLU A 97 -13.47 9.94 -6.02
C GLU A 97 -12.14 9.25 -5.66
N ALA A 98 -11.97 7.98 -6.03
CA ALA A 98 -10.77 7.22 -5.74
C ALA A 98 -10.38 6.33 -6.91
N MET A 99 -9.08 6.10 -7.07
CA MET A 99 -8.51 5.31 -8.16
C MET A 99 -7.87 4.02 -7.64
N PRO A 100 -7.96 2.91 -8.39
CA PRO A 100 -8.83 2.70 -9.54
C PRO A 100 -10.30 2.57 -9.10
N THR A 101 -11.21 3.01 -9.96
CA THR A 101 -12.64 2.68 -9.85
C THR A 101 -13.07 1.96 -11.11
N MET A 102 -13.75 0.83 -10.97
CA MET A 102 -14.29 0.07 -12.10
C MET A 102 -15.81 0.15 -12.10
N VAL A 103 -16.38 0.44 -13.27
CA VAL A 103 -17.82 0.59 -13.49
C VAL A 103 -18.23 -0.29 -14.65
N MET A 104 -19.26 -1.10 -14.48
CA MET A 104 -19.85 -1.90 -15.56
C MET A 104 -21.21 -1.33 -15.96
N LEU A 105 -21.41 -1.17 -17.27
CA LEU A 105 -22.67 -0.71 -17.85
C LEU A 105 -23.32 -1.82 -18.67
N ARG A 106 -24.66 -1.90 -18.61
CA ARG A 106 -25.49 -2.64 -19.56
C ARG A 106 -26.58 -1.71 -20.08
N SER A 107 -26.73 -1.65 -21.40
CA SER A 107 -27.71 -0.77 -22.07
C SER A 107 -27.62 0.69 -21.60
N GLY A 108 -26.39 1.17 -21.37
CA GLY A 108 -26.11 2.54 -20.90
C GLY A 108 -26.36 2.79 -19.40
N LYS A 109 -26.86 1.81 -18.65
CA LYS A 109 -27.08 1.90 -17.21
C LYS A 109 -25.96 1.22 -16.44
N GLU A 110 -25.53 1.83 -15.35
CA GLU A 110 -24.58 1.24 -14.41
C GLU A 110 -25.23 0.06 -13.68
N ILE A 111 -24.60 -1.12 -13.78
CA ILE A 111 -25.07 -2.37 -13.17
C ILE A 111 -24.13 -2.89 -12.07
N ALA A 112 -22.88 -2.45 -12.07
CA ALA A 112 -21.93 -2.77 -11.00
C ALA A 112 -20.84 -1.70 -10.89
N ARG A 113 -20.30 -1.57 -9.67
CA ARG A 113 -19.15 -0.73 -9.33
C ARG A 113 -18.28 -1.44 -8.31
N THR A 114 -16.97 -1.19 -8.37
CA THR A 114 -16.02 -1.59 -7.33
C THR A 114 -14.87 -0.58 -7.29
N LEU A 115 -14.22 -0.46 -6.13
CA LEU A 115 -13.13 0.47 -5.87
C LEU A 115 -11.88 -0.31 -5.46
N GLY A 116 -10.72 0.26 -5.79
CA GLY A 116 -9.43 -0.26 -5.35
C GLY A 116 -8.87 -1.36 -6.26
N TYR A 117 -7.68 -1.82 -5.88
CA TYR A 117 -6.97 -2.87 -6.59
C TYR A 117 -7.77 -4.18 -6.62
N MET A 118 -7.78 -4.84 -7.77
CA MET A 118 -8.29 -6.21 -7.90
C MET A 118 -7.33 -7.05 -8.73
N ASP A 119 -7.03 -8.25 -8.26
CA ASP A 119 -6.26 -9.23 -9.02
C ASP A 119 -7.10 -9.83 -10.19
N PRO A 120 -6.50 -10.63 -11.10
CA PRO A 120 -7.24 -11.24 -12.22
C PRO A 120 -8.46 -12.07 -11.80
N THR A 121 -8.33 -12.86 -10.73
CA THR A 121 -9.39 -13.77 -10.24
C THR A 121 -10.55 -12.97 -9.68
N GLN A 122 -10.26 -11.97 -8.86
CA GLN A 122 -11.26 -11.04 -8.33
C GLN A 122 -11.97 -10.29 -9.46
N THR A 123 -11.23 -9.86 -10.48
CA THR A 123 -11.78 -9.11 -11.63
C THR A 123 -12.74 -9.93 -12.46
N ILE A 124 -12.39 -11.18 -12.77
CA ILE A 124 -13.29 -12.10 -13.49
C ILE A 124 -14.54 -12.38 -12.65
N SER A 125 -14.36 -12.70 -11.36
CA SER A 125 -15.48 -12.99 -10.46
C SER A 125 -16.46 -11.82 -10.34
N TRP A 126 -15.95 -10.59 -10.24
CA TRP A 126 -16.75 -9.37 -10.24
C TRP A 126 -17.49 -9.20 -11.57
N MET A 127 -16.81 -9.38 -12.70
CA MET A 127 -17.39 -9.22 -14.04
C MET A 127 -18.50 -10.24 -14.32
N GLU A 128 -18.29 -11.51 -13.99
CA GLU A 128 -19.27 -12.59 -14.17
C GLU A 128 -20.50 -12.40 -13.28
N SER A 129 -20.28 -12.04 -12.02
CA SER A 129 -21.37 -11.81 -11.07
C SER A 129 -22.22 -10.62 -11.49
N ALA A 130 -21.58 -9.52 -11.94
CA ALA A 130 -22.26 -8.34 -12.44
C ALA A 130 -23.05 -8.63 -13.72
N ALA A 131 -22.47 -9.37 -14.66
CA ALA A 131 -23.13 -9.74 -15.91
C ALA A 131 -24.35 -10.65 -15.70
N THR A 132 -24.33 -11.51 -14.68
CA THR A 132 -25.43 -12.43 -14.36
C THR A 132 -26.48 -11.86 -13.41
N GLY A 133 -26.31 -10.62 -12.94
CA GLY A 133 -27.27 -9.95 -12.06
C GLY A 133 -27.30 -10.50 -10.62
N LYS A 134 -26.28 -11.28 -10.22
CA LYS A 134 -26.09 -11.64 -8.81
C LYS A 134 -25.51 -10.44 -8.07
N ALA A 135 -25.98 -10.20 -6.84
CA ALA A 135 -25.52 -9.09 -6.01
C ALA A 135 -24.00 -9.17 -5.83
N VAL A 136 -23.29 -8.27 -6.52
CA VAL A 136 -21.86 -8.05 -6.33
C VAL A 136 -21.74 -7.03 -5.22
N THR A 137 -20.89 -7.29 -4.22
CA THR A 137 -20.65 -6.43 -3.06
C THR A 137 -20.54 -4.98 -3.52
N ALA A 138 -21.59 -4.21 -3.21
CA ALA A 138 -21.71 -2.84 -3.62
C ALA A 138 -20.67 -2.03 -2.84
N ALA A 139 -19.75 -1.39 -3.57
CA ALA A 139 -19.27 -0.10 -3.11
C ALA A 139 -20.49 0.79 -2.77
N PRO A 140 -20.41 1.64 -1.72
CA PRO A 140 -21.53 2.50 -1.35
C PRO A 140 -22.06 3.26 -2.57
N ALA A 141 -23.39 3.34 -2.66
CA ALA A 141 -24.10 4.01 -3.74
C ALA A 141 -23.54 5.43 -3.94
N LYS A 142 -23.57 5.93 -5.19
CA LYS A 142 -23.17 7.28 -5.62
C LYS A 142 -23.46 8.33 -4.52
N ALA A 143 -22.49 8.59 -3.65
CA ALA A 143 -22.48 9.83 -2.88
C ALA A 143 -22.37 10.97 -3.91
N LYS A 144 -22.92 12.16 -3.64
CA LYS A 144 -22.73 13.29 -4.55
C LYS A 144 -21.38 13.92 -4.22
N ALA A 145 -20.43 13.83 -5.14
CA ALA A 145 -19.14 14.49 -5.06
C ALA A 145 -19.32 16.00 -5.18
N ASP A 146 -18.65 16.73 -4.29
CA ASP A 146 -18.41 18.16 -4.43
C ASP A 146 -17.29 18.36 -5.49
N PRO A 147 -17.51 19.16 -6.55
CA PRO A 147 -16.49 19.45 -7.56
C PRO A 147 -15.19 20.08 -7.01
N SER A 148 -15.20 20.60 -5.79
CA SER A 148 -14.03 21.13 -5.08
C SER A 148 -13.25 20.06 -4.30
N ASP A 149 -13.74 18.82 -4.24
CA ASP A 149 -13.17 17.75 -3.45
C ASP A 149 -11.98 17.09 -4.17
N THR A 150 -10.76 17.37 -3.71
CA THR A 150 -9.55 16.76 -4.27
C THR A 150 -9.32 15.37 -3.67
N PRO A 151 -9.12 14.32 -4.49
CA PRO A 151 -8.83 12.97 -3.99
C PRO A 151 -7.58 12.92 -3.10
N VAL A 152 -7.62 12.15 -2.00
CA VAL A 152 -6.48 11.99 -1.07
C VAL A 152 -5.20 11.58 -1.78
N LEU A 153 -5.27 10.71 -2.80
CA LEU A 153 -4.07 10.29 -3.54
C LEU A 153 -3.43 11.44 -4.35
N ARG A 154 -4.22 12.42 -4.82
CA ARG A 154 -3.68 13.65 -5.45
C ARG A 154 -3.03 14.56 -4.40
N LEU A 155 -3.59 14.60 -3.20
CA LEU A 155 -2.97 15.31 -2.07
C LEU A 155 -1.63 14.67 -1.68
N MET A 156 -1.52 13.34 -1.66
CA MET A 156 -0.25 12.65 -1.42
C MET A 156 0.85 13.04 -2.43
N SER A 157 0.53 13.08 -3.72
CA SER A 157 1.50 13.55 -4.73
C SER A 157 1.89 15.03 -4.53
N SER A 158 0.96 15.86 -4.08
CA SER A 158 1.22 17.27 -3.78
C SER A 158 2.07 17.44 -2.52
N LEU A 159 1.88 16.56 -1.54
CA LEU A 159 2.66 16.47 -0.31
C LEU A 159 4.13 16.14 -0.63
N ASP A 160 4.36 15.09 -1.42
CA ASP A 160 5.72 14.68 -1.84
C ASP A 160 6.47 15.86 -2.46
N LYS A 161 5.86 16.51 -3.45
CA LYS A 161 6.44 17.66 -4.13
C LYS A 161 6.75 18.82 -3.17
N SER A 162 5.84 19.11 -2.23
CA SER A 162 6.03 20.22 -1.29
C SER A 162 7.18 19.95 -0.31
N VAL A 163 7.35 18.69 0.12
CA VAL A 163 8.48 18.26 0.96
C VAL A 163 9.79 18.34 0.19
N GLU A 164 9.83 17.86 -1.06
CA GLU A 164 11.01 17.93 -1.94
C GLU A 164 11.46 19.38 -2.19
N GLU A 165 10.51 20.30 -2.36
CA GLU A 165 10.77 21.74 -2.54
C GLU A 165 11.10 22.48 -1.23
N GLY A 166 11.08 21.80 -0.08
CA GLY A 166 11.34 22.39 1.24
C GLY A 166 10.23 23.33 1.74
N LYS A 167 9.04 23.25 1.14
CA LYS A 167 7.86 24.08 1.48
C LYS A 167 7.06 23.45 2.60
N PHE A 168 7.65 23.38 3.79
CA PHE A 168 7.09 22.62 4.91
C PHE A 168 5.77 23.15 5.46
N THR A 169 5.51 24.46 5.35
CA THR A 169 4.20 25.05 5.72
C THR A 169 3.09 24.62 4.77
N ASP A 170 3.37 24.60 3.46
CA ASP A 170 2.42 24.13 2.45
C ASP A 170 2.17 22.62 2.61
N ALA A 171 3.24 21.85 2.82
CA ALA A 171 3.18 20.43 3.11
C ALA A 171 2.31 20.14 4.36
N LEU A 172 2.47 20.94 5.43
CA LEU A 172 1.64 20.83 6.63
C LEU A 172 0.15 21.13 6.36
N SER A 173 -0.14 22.11 5.50
CA SER A 173 -1.52 22.40 5.08
C SER A 173 -2.13 21.24 4.31
N ILE A 174 -1.36 20.61 3.42
CA ILE A 174 -1.79 19.43 2.66
C ILE A 174 -2.09 18.26 3.60
N VAL A 175 -1.24 18.01 4.60
CA VAL A 175 -1.50 16.98 5.62
C VAL A 175 -2.83 17.24 6.34
N ARG A 176 -3.10 18.48 6.79
CA ARG A 176 -4.38 18.81 7.42
C ARG A 176 -5.57 18.53 6.51
N GLU A 177 -5.46 18.88 5.23
CA GLU A 177 -6.50 18.64 4.24
C GLU A 177 -6.74 17.14 4.01
N MET A 178 -5.66 16.35 3.93
CA MET A 178 -5.73 14.90 3.76
C MET A 178 -6.55 14.26 4.89
N PHE A 179 -6.22 14.55 6.15
CA PHE A 179 -6.91 13.98 7.30
C PHE A 179 -8.32 14.53 7.49
N ALA A 180 -8.57 15.79 7.13
CA ALA A 180 -9.92 16.36 7.14
C ALA A 180 -10.84 15.65 6.12
N LYS A 181 -10.32 15.30 4.94
CA LYS A 181 -11.09 14.59 3.89
C LYS A 181 -11.27 13.11 4.17
N GLU A 182 -10.25 12.46 4.72
CA GLU A 182 -10.32 11.06 5.16
C GLU A 182 -11.44 10.85 6.20
N ASN A 183 -11.61 11.81 7.11
CA ASN A 183 -12.70 11.79 8.11
C ASN A 183 -14.11 11.94 7.52
N ALA A 184 -14.24 12.42 6.28
CA ALA A 184 -15.53 12.71 5.65
C ALA A 184 -16.04 11.60 4.70
N SER A 185 -15.15 10.74 4.17
CA SER A 185 -15.52 9.69 3.20
C SER A 185 -14.83 8.36 3.53
N ASP A 186 -15.57 7.46 4.19
CA ASP A 186 -15.11 6.14 4.64
C ASP A 186 -15.09 5.10 3.50
N PRO A 187 -14.02 5.08 2.69
CA PRO A 187 -13.38 3.81 2.28
C PRO A 187 -11.84 3.81 2.43
N LEU A 188 -11.19 4.96 2.69
CA LEU A 188 -9.73 5.05 2.90
C LEU A 188 -9.31 4.71 4.32
N ARG A 189 -10.27 4.64 5.24
CA ARG A 189 -10.10 4.25 6.64
C ARG A 189 -9.47 2.86 6.84
N GLN A 190 -9.26 2.07 5.78
CA GLN A 190 -8.54 0.80 5.86
C GLN A 190 -7.04 0.92 5.50
N ILE A 191 -6.58 2.07 5.02
CA ILE A 191 -5.18 2.34 4.66
C ILE A 191 -4.60 3.19 5.79
N GLY A 192 -3.53 2.71 6.45
CA GLY A 192 -2.81 3.52 7.44
C GLY A 192 -2.08 4.67 6.75
N LEU A 193 -2.74 5.81 6.60
CA LEU A 193 -2.25 6.95 5.82
C LEU A 193 -0.97 7.52 6.43
N VAL A 194 -0.89 7.55 7.77
CA VAL A 194 0.28 8.06 8.51
C VAL A 194 1.51 7.19 8.24
N ALA A 195 1.33 5.87 8.14
CA ALA A 195 2.41 4.95 7.83
C ALA A 195 2.97 5.20 6.41
N GLU A 196 2.09 5.45 5.44
CA GLU A 196 2.47 5.72 4.05
C GLU A 196 3.22 7.05 3.88
N VAL A 197 2.85 8.08 4.65
CA VAL A 197 3.48 9.41 4.57
C VAL A 197 4.47 9.68 5.70
N HIS A 198 4.92 8.65 6.43
CA HIS A 198 5.80 8.81 7.59
C HIS A 198 7.09 9.62 7.30
N PRO A 199 7.83 9.38 6.20
CA PRO A 199 9.00 10.20 5.85
C PRO A 199 8.69 11.69 5.68
N GLN A 200 7.55 12.01 5.07
CA GLN A 200 7.08 13.36 4.81
C GLN A 200 6.72 14.05 6.12
N LEU A 201 6.04 13.35 7.03
CA LEU A 201 5.71 13.86 8.37
C LEU A 201 6.98 14.16 9.18
N GLN A 202 7.99 13.29 9.13
CA GLN A 202 9.30 13.53 9.77
C GLN A 202 10.02 14.74 9.19
N ALA A 203 9.96 14.95 7.87
CA ALA A 203 10.53 16.12 7.22
C ALA A 203 9.80 17.41 7.66
N ILE A 204 8.46 17.36 7.70
CA ILE A 204 7.63 18.49 8.16
C ILE A 204 7.93 18.82 9.63
N LEU A 205 8.10 17.84 10.52
CA LEU A 205 8.48 18.09 11.92
C LEU A 205 9.79 18.86 12.06
N LYS A 206 10.77 18.57 11.19
CA LYS A 206 12.07 19.25 11.21
C LYS A 206 12.00 20.66 10.60
N GLY A 207 11.07 20.86 9.67
CA GLY A 207 11.04 22.05 8.81
C GLY A 207 9.93 23.07 9.11
N ALA A 208 8.86 22.68 9.81
CA ALA A 208 7.73 23.54 10.14
C ALA A 208 7.59 23.70 11.67
N PRO A 209 7.70 24.93 12.23
CA PRO A 209 7.64 25.17 13.68
C PRO A 209 6.35 24.66 14.35
N ASP A 210 5.21 24.77 13.66
CA ASP A 210 3.90 24.42 14.20
C ASP A 210 3.51 22.95 13.96
N ALA A 211 4.39 22.17 13.32
CA ALA A 211 4.09 20.79 12.93
C ALA A 211 3.70 19.91 14.12
N LYS A 212 4.45 19.99 15.23
CA LYS A 212 4.19 19.17 16.41
C LYS A 212 2.81 19.43 17.01
N GLN A 213 2.40 20.70 17.11
CA GLN A 213 1.07 21.07 17.61
C GLN A 213 -0.04 20.65 16.64
N ALA A 214 0.18 20.85 15.34
CA ALA A 214 -0.77 20.47 14.30
C ALA A 214 -1.01 18.95 14.28
N PHE A 215 0.05 18.16 14.37
CA PHE A 215 -0.02 16.70 14.39
C PHE A 215 -0.69 16.18 15.67
N ALA A 216 -0.43 16.81 16.82
CA ALA A 216 -1.15 16.50 18.05
C ALA A 216 -2.66 16.77 17.91
N SER A 217 -3.06 17.89 17.29
CA SER A 217 -4.48 18.19 17.03
C SER A 217 -5.13 17.14 16.14
N ILE A 218 -4.49 16.77 15.03
CA ILE A 218 -5.01 15.74 14.10
C ILE A 218 -5.19 14.40 14.84
N ARG A 219 -4.18 13.96 15.59
CA ARG A 219 -4.26 12.74 16.39
C ARG A 219 -5.41 12.79 17.40
N ASP A 220 -5.50 13.88 18.17
CA ASP A 220 -6.49 14.01 19.23
C ASP A 220 -7.92 14.10 18.64
N GLU A 221 -8.10 14.68 17.44
CA GLU A 221 -9.36 14.67 16.70
C GLU A 221 -9.76 13.25 16.28
N ILE A 222 -8.80 12.44 15.80
CA ILE A 222 -9.02 11.03 15.43
C ILE A 222 -9.40 10.20 16.67
N GLU A 223 -8.69 10.39 17.78
CA GLU A 223 -8.91 9.67 19.03
C GLU A 223 -10.28 9.98 19.65
N ASN A 224 -10.75 11.22 19.50
CA ASN A 224 -12.04 11.68 20.03
C ASN A 224 -13.19 11.67 19.01
N ALA A 225 -12.99 11.12 17.82
CA ALA A 225 -14.01 11.09 16.79
C ALA A 225 -15.25 10.29 17.26
N PRO A 226 -16.48 10.72 16.92
CA PRO A 226 -17.73 10.07 17.36
C PRO A 226 -18.04 8.74 16.64
N VAL A 227 -17.19 8.32 15.70
CA VAL A 227 -17.21 7.00 15.08
C VAL A 227 -16.37 6.06 15.95
N GLU A 228 -16.64 4.75 15.99
CA GLU A 228 -16.00 3.81 16.93
C GLU A 228 -14.49 4.12 17.10
N PRO A 229 -14.02 4.33 18.36
CA PRO A 229 -12.66 4.73 18.64
C PRO A 229 -11.67 3.71 18.05
N PRO A 230 -10.38 4.08 17.85
CA PRO A 230 -9.37 3.18 17.32
C PRO A 230 -9.38 1.85 18.08
N SER A 231 -9.90 0.81 17.41
CA SER A 231 -10.11 -0.51 17.99
C SER A 231 -9.48 -1.57 17.10
N ILE A 232 -9.33 -2.78 17.64
CA ILE A 232 -8.85 -3.93 16.88
C ILE A 232 -9.79 -4.22 15.68
N ALA A 233 -11.06 -3.80 15.71
CA ALA A 233 -11.97 -3.95 14.57
C ALA A 233 -11.69 -2.95 13.42
N SER A 234 -10.96 -1.88 13.69
CA SER A 234 -10.63 -0.79 12.76
C SER A 234 -9.10 -0.63 12.65
N ASN A 235 -8.44 -1.55 11.94
CA ASN A 235 -6.97 -1.62 11.86
C ASN A 235 -6.30 -0.34 11.32
N GLY A 236 -6.92 0.37 10.37
CA GLY A 236 -6.35 1.59 9.78
C GLY A 236 -6.17 2.73 10.79
N PRO A 237 -7.24 3.23 11.43
CA PRO A 237 -7.15 4.31 12.41
C PRO A 237 -6.27 3.98 13.61
N LEU A 238 -6.26 2.71 14.04
CA LEU A 238 -5.43 2.28 15.15
C LEU A 238 -3.94 2.29 14.79
N ASN A 239 -3.58 1.81 13.60
CA ASN A 239 -2.19 1.89 13.13
C ASN A 239 -1.74 3.35 12.96
N ASP A 240 -2.60 4.21 12.44
CA ASP A 240 -2.32 5.64 12.33
C ASP A 240 -2.17 6.32 13.69
N TRP A 241 -2.98 5.91 14.66
CA TRP A 241 -2.86 6.40 16.04
C TRP A 241 -1.52 6.00 16.68
N PHE A 242 -1.06 4.75 16.49
CA PHE A 242 0.29 4.33 16.91
C PHE A 242 1.39 5.12 16.20
N ALA A 243 1.24 5.33 14.90
CA ALA A 243 2.21 6.08 14.12
C ALA A 243 2.26 7.56 14.55
N TRP A 244 1.13 8.18 14.86
CA TRP A 244 1.07 9.53 15.41
C TRP A 244 1.76 9.63 16.78
N ASN A 245 1.49 8.71 17.70
CA ASN A 245 2.16 8.68 18.99
C ASN A 245 3.68 8.52 18.83
N SER A 246 4.12 7.66 17.90
CA SER A 246 5.53 7.52 17.56
C SER A 246 6.16 8.79 17.00
N ILE A 247 5.45 9.51 16.12
CA ILE A 247 5.92 10.76 15.49
C ILE A 247 6.00 11.90 16.51
N LEU A 248 5.12 11.91 17.50
CA LEU A 248 5.02 12.94 18.53
C LEU A 248 5.90 12.70 19.77
N ASP A 249 6.62 11.57 19.81
CA ASP A 249 7.34 11.05 20.96
C ASP A 249 6.43 10.79 22.18
N ASP A 250 5.18 10.38 21.95
CA ASP A 250 4.16 10.09 22.98
C ASP A 250 3.87 8.58 23.10
N ASP A 251 4.94 7.78 23.13
CA ASP A 251 4.84 6.32 23.27
C ASP A 251 4.15 5.91 24.59
N ALA A 252 4.16 6.76 25.62
CA ALA A 252 3.49 6.52 26.89
C ALA A 252 1.99 6.27 26.70
N ARG A 253 1.35 6.99 25.77
CA ARG A 253 -0.06 6.81 25.43
C ARG A 253 -0.31 5.43 24.80
N SER A 254 0.54 5.04 23.84
CA SER A 254 0.49 3.72 23.20
C SER A 254 0.73 2.56 24.17
N LEU A 255 1.63 2.74 25.13
CA LEU A 255 1.88 1.73 26.17
C LEU A 255 0.68 1.59 27.12
N ALA A 256 0.06 2.70 27.54
CA ALA A 256 -1.13 2.67 28.38
C ALA A 256 -2.31 1.95 27.69
N TRP A 257 -2.52 2.22 26.40
CA TRP A 257 -3.49 1.48 25.58
C TRP A 257 -3.17 -0.01 25.54
N LEU A 258 -1.91 -0.38 25.28
CA LEU A 258 -1.50 -1.79 25.21
C LEU A 258 -1.79 -2.54 26.52
N GLU A 259 -1.58 -1.90 27.67
CA GLU A 259 -1.88 -2.48 28.98
C GLU A 259 -3.38 -2.72 29.20
N HIS A 260 -4.24 -1.84 28.67
CA HIS A 260 -5.70 -2.01 28.72
C HIS A 260 -6.18 -3.20 27.89
N MET A 261 -5.53 -3.46 26.75
CA MET A 261 -5.94 -4.50 25.79
C MET A 261 -5.56 -5.93 26.18
N LYS A 262 -5.05 -6.19 27.38
CA LYS A 262 -4.56 -7.54 27.80
C LYS A 262 -5.53 -8.69 27.55
N GLY A 263 -6.84 -8.46 27.72
CA GLY A 263 -7.88 -9.49 27.51
C GLY A 263 -8.26 -9.74 26.05
N GLU A 264 -7.86 -8.85 25.14
CA GLU A 264 -8.34 -8.81 23.75
C GLU A 264 -7.24 -9.10 22.73
N ARG A 265 -6.09 -9.60 23.19
CA ARG A 265 -4.89 -9.89 22.36
C ARG A 265 -5.02 -11.18 21.55
N ASN A 266 -6.05 -11.31 20.70
CA ASN A 266 -6.31 -12.53 19.95
C ASN A 266 -6.90 -12.26 18.54
N GLY A 267 -6.77 -13.26 17.67
CA GLY A 267 -7.34 -13.23 16.32
C GLY A 267 -6.49 -12.50 15.27
N ALA A 268 -6.94 -12.56 14.01
CA ALA A 268 -6.19 -12.03 12.86
C ALA A 268 -6.04 -10.50 12.91
N ALA A 269 -7.06 -9.78 13.36
CA ALA A 269 -7.02 -8.33 13.45
C ALA A 269 -6.00 -7.83 14.50
N TRP A 270 -5.89 -8.52 15.63
CA TRP A 270 -4.84 -8.25 16.62
C TRP A 270 -3.44 -8.50 16.07
N ILE A 271 -3.25 -9.54 15.25
CA ILE A 271 -1.94 -9.82 14.64
C ILE A 271 -1.47 -8.64 13.79
N ASP A 272 -2.36 -8.03 13.00
CA ASP A 272 -2.01 -6.91 12.13
C ASP A 272 -1.63 -5.66 12.95
N VAL A 273 -2.42 -5.33 13.98
CA VAL A 273 -2.12 -4.25 14.95
C VAL A 273 -0.83 -4.52 15.70
N GLY A 274 -0.65 -5.76 16.14
CA GLY A 274 0.52 -6.21 16.86
C GLY A 274 1.78 -6.02 16.01
N PHE A 275 1.70 -6.32 14.72
CA PHE A 275 2.82 -6.25 13.79
C PHE A 275 3.20 -4.80 13.45
N ALA A 276 2.22 -3.95 13.13
CA ALA A 276 2.47 -2.59 12.65
C ALA A 276 2.69 -1.56 13.79
N GLY A 277 2.01 -1.72 14.93
CA GLY A 277 2.07 -0.77 16.04
C GLY A 277 2.81 -1.30 17.27
N VAL A 278 2.43 -2.48 17.75
CA VAL A 278 2.88 -2.98 19.06
C VAL A 278 4.32 -3.49 19.05
N ALA A 279 4.74 -4.25 18.04
CA ALA A 279 6.10 -4.81 17.98
C ALA A 279 7.16 -3.69 17.92
N PRO A 280 7.04 -2.68 17.04
CA PRO A 280 7.98 -1.56 17.02
C PRO A 280 7.98 -0.77 18.34
N LEU A 281 6.82 -0.57 18.96
CA LEU A 281 6.70 0.07 20.27
C LEU A 281 7.48 -0.70 21.35
N LEU A 282 7.22 -1.99 21.51
CA LEU A 282 7.91 -2.82 22.50
C LEU A 282 9.41 -2.91 22.23
N TYR A 283 9.79 -2.96 20.95
CA TYR A 283 11.19 -2.96 20.53
C TYR A 283 11.92 -1.68 21.00
N ARG A 284 11.38 -0.49 20.68
CA ARG A 284 11.95 0.81 21.10
C ARG A 284 12.09 0.95 22.61
N HIS A 285 11.18 0.34 23.37
CA HIS A 285 11.17 0.39 24.84
C HIS A 285 11.95 -0.75 25.51
N ARG A 286 12.80 -1.48 24.76
CA ARG A 286 13.61 -2.61 25.29
C ARG A 286 12.77 -3.74 25.90
N ARG A 287 11.51 -3.88 25.49
CA ARG A 287 10.55 -4.91 25.90
C ARG A 287 10.43 -6.03 24.86
N ALA A 288 11.54 -6.37 24.18
CA ALA A 288 11.54 -7.28 23.04
C ALA A 288 10.97 -8.68 23.36
N ALA A 289 11.22 -9.22 24.56
CA ALA A 289 10.66 -10.52 24.97
C ALA A 289 9.12 -10.53 24.98
N GLU A 290 8.48 -9.40 25.24
CA GLU A 290 7.01 -9.30 25.27
C GLU A 290 6.41 -9.41 23.87
N ILE A 291 7.17 -9.09 22.81
CA ILE A 291 6.74 -9.26 21.40
C ILE A 291 6.23 -10.68 21.17
N ALA A 292 6.93 -11.68 21.73
CA ALA A 292 6.57 -13.09 21.58
C ALA A 292 5.29 -13.49 22.33
N GLU A 293 4.86 -12.71 23.31
CA GLU A 293 3.60 -12.92 24.05
C GLU A 293 2.43 -12.22 23.35
N VAL A 294 2.67 -11.02 22.83
CA VAL A 294 1.66 -10.22 22.17
C VAL A 294 1.44 -10.60 20.70
N LEU A 295 2.34 -11.36 20.06
CA LEU A 295 2.20 -11.78 18.66
C LEU A 295 2.26 -13.30 18.51
N PRO A 296 1.24 -14.05 19.01
CA PRO A 296 1.13 -15.46 18.68
C PRO A 296 0.87 -15.62 17.17
N GLY A 297 1.51 -16.61 16.53
CA GLY A 297 1.30 -16.90 15.11
C GLY A 297 1.98 -15.93 14.14
N ALA A 298 3.04 -15.24 14.58
CA ALA A 298 3.80 -14.29 13.77
C ALA A 298 4.27 -14.85 12.41
N THR A 299 4.60 -16.13 12.35
CA THR A 299 4.98 -16.82 11.10
C THR A 299 3.90 -16.69 10.03
N ASP A 300 2.62 -16.88 10.37
CA ASP A 300 1.53 -16.77 9.40
C ASP A 300 1.26 -15.32 9.00
N ALA A 301 1.54 -14.36 9.89
CA ALA A 301 1.50 -12.94 9.58
C ALA A 301 2.57 -12.57 8.53
N LEU A 302 3.80 -13.06 8.71
CA LEU A 302 4.90 -12.87 7.77
C LEU A 302 4.58 -13.46 6.39
N LYS A 303 3.97 -14.66 6.34
CA LYS A 303 3.51 -15.26 5.08
C LYS A 303 2.49 -14.38 4.36
N ARG A 304 1.49 -13.84 5.07
CA ARG A 304 0.50 -12.93 4.48
C ARG A 304 1.15 -11.64 3.97
N ARG A 305 2.06 -11.05 4.76
CA ARG A 305 2.76 -9.81 4.35
C ARG A 305 3.61 -10.04 3.11
N HIS A 306 4.35 -11.16 3.04
CA HIS A 306 5.09 -11.55 1.85
C HIS A 306 4.20 -11.63 0.60
N GLN A 307 3.04 -12.27 0.70
CA GLN A 307 2.07 -12.37 -0.40
C GLN A 307 1.56 -11.00 -0.89
N GLN A 308 1.56 -9.97 -0.03
CA GLN A 308 1.21 -8.60 -0.43
C GLN A 308 2.35 -7.87 -1.15
N ILE A 309 3.61 -8.21 -0.86
CA ILE A 309 4.79 -7.54 -1.43
C ILE A 309 5.10 -8.07 -2.84
N VAL A 310 4.97 -9.39 -3.06
CA VAL A 310 5.33 -10.06 -4.33
C VAL A 310 4.70 -9.41 -5.57
N PRO A 311 3.39 -9.10 -5.63
CA PRO A 311 2.79 -8.47 -6.80
C PRO A 311 3.35 -7.07 -7.11
N VAL A 312 3.81 -6.35 -6.07
CA VAL A 312 4.45 -5.04 -6.22
C VAL A 312 5.90 -5.18 -6.70
N ALA A 313 6.62 -6.19 -6.22
CA ALA A 313 8.02 -6.44 -6.58
C ALA A 313 8.18 -6.99 -8.01
N ASP A 314 7.34 -7.93 -8.43
CA ASP A 314 7.49 -8.66 -9.71
C ASP A 314 6.67 -8.05 -10.86
N GLY A 315 5.64 -7.24 -10.56
CA GLY A 315 4.63 -6.78 -11.51
C GLY A 315 4.90 -5.42 -12.17
N LEU A 316 6.11 -4.84 -12.09
CA LEU A 316 6.43 -3.49 -12.57
C LEU A 316 7.39 -3.51 -13.79
N SER A 317 6.93 -3.04 -14.97
CA SER A 317 7.79 -2.90 -16.18
C SER A 317 8.90 -1.85 -16.04
N LYS A 318 8.77 -0.98 -15.04
CA LYS A 318 9.86 -0.39 -14.28
C LYS A 318 9.41 -0.40 -12.83
N PRO A 319 10.05 -1.15 -11.92
CA PRO A 319 9.82 -0.95 -10.50
C PRO A 319 9.95 0.54 -10.24
N ASP A 320 9.05 1.16 -9.47
CA ASP A 320 9.60 2.20 -8.58
C ASP A 320 10.45 1.37 -7.63
N PRO A 321 11.78 1.31 -7.84
CA PRO A 321 12.62 0.43 -7.05
C PRO A 321 12.53 0.86 -5.59
N SER A 322 12.17 2.13 -5.32
CA SER A 322 12.02 2.66 -3.97
C SER A 322 10.81 2.08 -3.24
N ALA A 323 9.63 1.95 -3.87
CA ALA A 323 8.45 1.43 -3.19
C ALA A 323 8.58 -0.05 -2.82
N ALA A 324 8.95 -0.90 -3.79
CA ALA A 324 9.16 -2.32 -3.52
C ALA A 324 10.35 -2.52 -2.55
N ALA A 325 11.44 -1.76 -2.69
CA ALA A 325 12.55 -1.84 -1.74
C ALA A 325 12.16 -1.39 -0.33
N ARG A 326 11.32 -0.35 -0.18
CA ARG A 326 10.78 0.09 1.12
C ARG A 326 9.97 -1.03 1.76
N MET A 327 9.00 -1.60 1.03
CA MET A 327 8.18 -2.70 1.54
C MET A 327 9.02 -3.92 1.95
N TRP A 328 10.05 -4.24 1.17
CA TRP A 328 10.98 -5.31 1.51
C TRP A 328 11.87 -4.98 2.71
N ALA A 329 12.34 -3.74 2.84
CA ALA A 329 13.10 -3.29 4.00
C ALA A 329 12.25 -3.36 5.26
N ASP A 330 11.00 -2.89 5.21
CA ASP A 330 10.06 -3.00 6.32
C ASP A 330 9.82 -4.47 6.70
N PHE A 331 9.68 -5.35 5.70
CA PHE A 331 9.54 -6.79 5.92
C PHE A 331 10.76 -7.39 6.63
N GLU A 332 11.98 -7.07 6.16
CA GLU A 332 13.24 -7.51 6.78
C GLU A 332 13.34 -7.03 8.22
N THR A 333 13.16 -5.73 8.47
CA THR A 333 13.23 -5.14 9.82
C THR A 333 12.21 -5.77 10.75
N LEU A 334 10.94 -5.85 10.35
CA LEU A 334 9.87 -6.33 11.23
C LEU A 334 10.04 -7.82 11.57
N GLY A 335 10.33 -8.67 10.58
CA GLY A 335 10.54 -10.09 10.89
C GLY A 335 11.83 -10.34 11.68
N ALA A 336 12.87 -9.52 11.51
CA ALA A 336 14.07 -9.58 12.36
C ALA A 336 13.80 -9.15 13.81
N GLN A 337 12.98 -8.12 14.03
CA GLN A 337 12.54 -7.71 15.37
C GLN A 337 11.70 -8.80 16.05
N ILE A 338 10.81 -9.45 15.31
CA ILE A 338 9.99 -10.54 15.83
C ILE A 338 10.82 -11.78 16.14
N PHE A 339 11.80 -12.10 15.29
CA PHE A 339 12.81 -13.12 15.57
C PHE A 339 13.54 -12.82 16.88
N ALA A 340 14.11 -11.61 17.01
CA ALA A 340 14.84 -11.18 18.19
C ALA A 340 13.95 -11.22 19.46
N GLY A 341 12.69 -10.82 19.35
CA GLY A 341 11.72 -10.91 20.45
C GLY A 341 11.47 -12.35 20.91
N ASN A 342 11.36 -13.30 19.99
CA ASN A 342 11.21 -14.72 20.34
C ASN A 342 12.48 -15.31 20.96
N VAL A 343 13.67 -14.90 20.47
CA VAL A 343 14.95 -15.26 21.12
C VAL A 343 15.00 -14.69 22.54
N ALA A 344 14.64 -13.43 22.74
CA ALA A 344 14.62 -12.78 24.05
C ALA A 344 13.62 -13.44 25.02
N ALA A 345 12.50 -13.93 24.51
CA ALA A 345 11.52 -14.70 25.27
C ALA A 345 11.92 -16.17 25.49
N LYS A 346 13.09 -16.62 25.01
CA LYS A 346 13.57 -18.01 25.04
C LYS A 346 12.65 -19.00 24.30
N LYS A 347 11.83 -18.51 23.36
CA LYS A 347 10.98 -19.32 22.47
C LYS A 347 11.78 -19.73 21.22
N ILE A 348 12.80 -20.56 21.43
CA ILE A 348 13.81 -20.85 20.40
C ILE A 348 13.24 -21.61 19.20
N ARG A 349 12.25 -22.48 19.41
CA ARG A 349 11.60 -23.20 18.31
C ARG A 349 10.87 -22.23 17.38
N GLU A 350 10.06 -21.35 17.95
CA GLU A 350 9.31 -20.32 17.23
C GLU A 350 10.28 -19.35 16.53
N ALA A 351 11.37 -18.95 17.20
CA ALA A 351 12.41 -18.13 16.59
C ALA A 351 13.04 -18.80 15.35
N ASN A 352 13.32 -20.11 15.41
CA ASN A 352 13.82 -20.86 14.24
C ASN A 352 12.81 -20.87 13.09
N GLU A 353 11.54 -21.16 13.38
CA GLU A 353 10.47 -21.15 12.37
C GLU A 353 10.34 -19.79 11.68
N ILE A 354 10.46 -18.70 12.44
CA ILE A 354 10.46 -17.32 11.92
C ILE A 354 11.67 -17.11 11.01
N ALA A 355 12.89 -17.41 11.48
CA ALA A 355 14.11 -17.21 10.70
C ALA A 355 14.10 -18.04 9.40
N GLU A 356 13.68 -19.30 9.45
CA GLU A 356 13.52 -20.16 8.28
C GLU A 356 12.49 -19.59 7.30
N THR A 357 11.36 -19.08 7.79
CA THR A 357 10.34 -18.44 6.95
C THR A 357 10.88 -17.18 6.28
N MET A 358 11.59 -16.33 7.02
CA MET A 358 12.21 -15.11 6.51
C MET A 358 13.23 -15.42 5.41
N LEU A 359 14.11 -16.40 5.64
CA LEU A 359 15.12 -16.83 4.67
C LEU A 359 14.52 -17.57 3.48
N GLN A 360 13.44 -18.34 3.67
CA GLN A 360 12.72 -18.97 2.55
C GLN A 360 12.15 -17.92 1.58
N PHE A 361 11.65 -16.80 2.12
CA PHE A 361 11.08 -15.72 1.32
C PHE A 361 12.12 -14.80 0.71
N ARG A 362 13.18 -14.47 1.47
CA ARG A 362 14.21 -13.55 1.03
C ARG A 362 15.56 -13.92 1.63
N ASP A 363 16.23 -14.87 0.98
CA ASP A 363 17.58 -15.26 1.35
C ASP A 363 18.64 -14.30 0.81
N THR A 364 18.80 -13.16 1.47
CA THR A 364 19.78 -12.13 1.10
C THR A 364 20.82 -11.93 2.19
N PRO A 365 22.03 -11.44 1.84
CA PRO A 365 23.02 -11.03 2.84
C PRO A 365 22.46 -9.96 3.80
N THR A 366 21.59 -9.06 3.33
CA THR A 366 20.96 -8.02 4.14
C THR A 366 19.97 -8.60 5.15
N MET A 367 19.14 -9.57 4.75
CA MET A 367 18.24 -10.29 5.66
C MET A 367 19.02 -11.00 6.78
N ARG A 368 20.08 -11.73 6.40
CA ARG A 368 20.95 -12.45 7.34
C ARG A 368 21.61 -11.49 8.33
N VAL A 369 22.06 -10.32 7.88
CA VAL A 369 22.60 -9.27 8.76
C VAL A 369 21.51 -8.72 9.67
N ALA A 370 20.31 -8.41 9.17
CA ALA A 370 19.19 -7.89 9.95
C ALA A 370 18.80 -8.84 11.10
N LEU A 371 18.65 -10.14 10.82
CA LEU A 371 18.33 -11.15 11.84
C LEU A 371 19.34 -11.17 13.00
N VAL A 372 20.62 -10.91 12.72
CA VAL A 372 21.67 -10.87 13.75
C VAL A 372 21.69 -9.50 14.44
N GLN A 373 21.56 -8.42 13.68
CA GLN A 373 21.59 -7.05 14.17
C GLN A 373 20.53 -6.81 15.24
N GLU A 374 19.26 -7.18 14.97
CA GLU A 374 18.17 -6.96 15.93
C GLU A 374 18.35 -7.76 17.24
N CYS A 375 18.95 -8.95 17.17
CA CYS A 375 19.31 -9.71 18.37
C CYS A 375 20.42 -9.04 19.18
N VAL A 376 21.46 -8.54 18.52
CA VAL A 376 22.53 -7.81 19.19
C VAL A 376 21.99 -6.53 19.83
N GLU A 377 21.12 -5.81 19.13
CA GLU A 377 20.47 -4.62 19.67
C GLU A 377 19.62 -4.93 20.89
N THR A 378 18.95 -6.07 20.93
CA THR A 378 18.17 -6.53 22.08
C THR A 378 19.03 -7.23 23.15
N GLY A 379 20.34 -7.34 22.96
CA GLY A 379 21.28 -7.93 23.92
C GLY A 379 21.16 -9.45 24.04
N VAL A 380 20.64 -10.13 23.02
CA VAL A 380 20.39 -11.57 23.04
C VAL A 380 21.19 -12.28 21.95
N LEU A 381 21.41 -13.58 22.15
CA LEU A 381 22.06 -14.45 21.19
C LEU A 381 21.09 -15.54 20.76
N GLY A 382 20.95 -15.68 19.46
CA GLY A 382 20.07 -16.64 18.81
C GLY A 382 20.85 -17.69 18.02
N PRO A 383 20.15 -18.74 17.57
CA PRO A 383 20.72 -19.78 16.71
C PRO A 383 21.10 -19.23 15.34
N GLY A 384 22.02 -19.91 14.64
CA GLY A 384 22.38 -19.60 13.25
C GLY A 384 23.26 -18.36 13.02
N MET A 385 23.40 -17.47 14.01
CA MET A 385 24.02 -16.14 13.81
C MET A 385 25.44 -16.17 13.23
N ASN A 386 26.34 -17.02 13.74
CA ASN A 386 27.71 -17.09 13.21
C ASN A 386 27.71 -17.50 11.74
N LEU A 387 26.89 -18.50 11.39
CA LEU A 387 26.75 -19.00 10.03
C LEU A 387 26.26 -17.88 9.12
N TRP A 388 25.20 -17.19 9.53
CA TRP A 388 24.63 -16.07 8.77
C TRP A 388 25.62 -14.92 8.58
N LEU A 389 26.39 -14.55 9.60
CA LEU A 389 27.44 -13.52 9.48
C LEU A 389 28.57 -13.96 8.55
N ASP A 390 28.99 -15.24 8.62
CA ASP A 390 30.03 -15.77 7.73
C ASP A 390 29.59 -15.77 6.26
N GLU A 391 28.33 -16.13 6.00
CA GLU A 391 27.76 -16.16 4.66
C GLU A 391 27.51 -14.75 4.10
N ALA A 392 27.06 -13.83 4.95
CA ALA A 392 26.94 -12.41 4.58
C ALA A 392 28.33 -11.81 4.26
N GLN A 393 29.35 -12.13 5.05
CA GLN A 393 30.73 -11.70 4.79
C GLN A 393 31.27 -12.25 3.47
N LYS A 394 31.04 -13.54 3.18
CA LYS A 394 31.42 -14.16 1.90
C LYS A 394 30.76 -13.47 0.71
N SER A 395 29.58 -12.90 0.92
CA SER A 395 28.83 -12.13 -0.07
C SER A 395 29.24 -10.65 -0.13
N GLY A 396 30.30 -10.24 0.59
CA GLY A 396 30.86 -8.90 0.54
C GLY A 396 30.27 -7.88 1.54
N GLN A 397 29.42 -8.30 2.48
CA GLN A 397 28.91 -7.40 3.53
C GLN A 397 29.99 -7.11 4.58
N ASP A 398 30.09 -5.86 5.03
CA ASP A 398 30.92 -5.51 6.18
C ASP A 398 30.19 -5.87 7.49
N VAL A 399 30.56 -7.03 8.04
CA VAL A 399 30.02 -7.54 9.30
C VAL A 399 31.04 -7.52 10.43
N GLY A 400 32.20 -6.88 10.25
CA GLY A 400 33.29 -6.93 11.22
C GLY A 400 32.92 -6.34 12.58
N GLY A 401 32.15 -5.25 12.58
CA GLY A 401 31.59 -4.65 13.80
C GLY A 401 30.58 -5.57 14.50
N LEU A 402 29.65 -6.13 13.73
CA LEU A 402 28.59 -6.99 14.25
C LEU A 402 29.14 -8.30 14.85
N LYS A 403 30.15 -8.91 14.21
CA LYS A 403 30.86 -10.07 14.76
C LYS A 403 31.47 -9.79 16.14
N LYS A 404 32.12 -8.63 16.31
CA LYS A 404 32.69 -8.22 17.61
C LYS A 404 31.61 -8.03 18.68
N GLN A 405 30.46 -7.47 18.31
CA GLN A 405 29.34 -7.31 19.25
C GLN A 405 28.75 -8.67 19.67
N VAL A 406 28.57 -9.60 18.73
CA VAL A 406 28.16 -10.98 19.04
C VAL A 406 29.16 -11.67 19.97
N GLU A 407 30.47 -11.52 19.73
CA GLU A 407 31.50 -12.05 20.63
C GLU A 407 31.48 -11.40 22.02
N ALA A 408 31.21 -10.09 22.10
CA ALA A 408 31.10 -9.39 23.37
C ALA A 408 29.92 -9.91 24.21
N LEU A 409 28.76 -10.16 23.59
CA LEU A 409 27.59 -10.73 24.26
C LEU A 409 27.79 -12.18 24.72
N ARG A 410 28.76 -12.90 24.17
CA ARG A 410 29.13 -14.26 24.62
C ARG A 410 30.01 -14.28 25.85
N LYS A 411 30.66 -13.15 26.18
CA LYS A 411 31.53 -13.08 27.35
C LYS A 411 30.63 -13.08 28.60
N PRO A 412 30.94 -13.95 29.58
CA PRO A 412 30.11 -14.14 30.77
C PRO A 412 30.03 -12.91 31.67
#